data_AF-A0A6S7LUL2-F1
#
_entry.id   AF-A0A6S7LUL2-F1
#
_cell.length_a   1.000
_cell.length_b   1.000
_cell.length_c   1.000
_cell.angle_alpha   90.00
_cell.angle_beta   90.00
_cell.angle_gamma   90.00
#
_symmetry.space_group_name_H-M   'P 1'
#
loop_
_entity.id
_entity.type
_entity.pdbx_description
1 polymer ?
#
loop_
_entity_poly.entity_id
_entity_poly.type
_entity_poly.pdbx_seq_one_letter_code
_entity_poly.pdbx_strand_id
1 'polypeptide(L)'
;MAIDTVEMKIYFRNGSSISRANLDGTSVEIFLQIADVYKMKVDWLGRRLIWSVDSNDDRIFVVNLDRKGKRALTKERTSNYDIAVDPTVG
;
A
#
# COMPACT_ATOMS: atom_id res chain seq x y z
N MET A 1 -2.83 2.58 7.52
CA MET A 1 -2.55 1.18 7.91
C MET A 1 -3.35 0.28 6.99
N ALA A 2 -2.80 -0.87 6.61
CA ALA A 2 -3.46 -1.91 5.83
C ALA A 2 -3.12 -3.30 6.38
N ILE A 3 -3.95 -4.30 6.11
CA ILE A 3 -3.81 -5.66 6.65
C ILE A 3 -3.79 -6.65 5.48
N ASP A 4 -2.84 -7.56 5.51
CA ASP A 4 -2.77 -8.74 4.65
C ASP A 4 -3.19 -9.97 5.46
N THR A 5 -4.38 -10.49 5.17
CA THR A 5 -4.96 -11.65 5.87
C THR A 5 -4.38 -12.99 5.40
N VAL A 6 -3.61 -13.02 4.31
CA VAL A 6 -2.99 -14.25 3.79
C VAL A 6 -1.64 -14.50 4.49
N GLU A 7 -0.79 -13.47 4.56
CA GLU A 7 0.51 -13.56 5.25
C GLU A 7 0.45 -13.16 6.73
N MET A 8 -0.73 -12.76 7.23
CA MET A 8 -0.93 -12.31 8.61
C MET A 8 0.00 -11.14 8.96
N LYS A 9 0.04 -10.14 8.08
CA LYS A 9 0.90 -8.95 8.22
C LYS A 9 0.08 -7.67 8.29
N ILE A 10 0.53 -6.74 9.13
CA ILE A 10 0.11 -5.34 9.09
C ILE A 10 1.12 -4.51 8.29
N TYR A 11 0.63 -3.55 7.51
CA TYR A 11 1.42 -2.56 6.79
C TYR A 11 1.08 -1.17 7.35
N PHE A 12 2.10 -0.40 7.71
CA PHE A 12 1.93 0.89 8.36
C PHE A 12 3.01 1.89 7.97
N ARG A 13 2.67 3.17 8.09
CA ARG A 13 3.63 4.26 7.88
C ARG A 13 4.58 4.28 9.08
N ASN A 14 5.88 4.29 8.80
CA ASN A 14 6.94 4.40 9.79
C ASN A 14 7.96 5.44 9.32
N GLY A 15 7.77 6.69 9.73
CA GLY A 15 8.56 7.83 9.25
C GLY A 15 8.52 7.95 7.72
N SER A 16 9.69 7.81 7.09
CA SER A 16 9.89 7.83 5.63
C SER A 16 9.89 6.44 4.99
N SER A 17 9.14 5.51 5.58
CA SER A 17 8.96 4.16 5.06
C SER A 17 7.54 3.65 5.25
N ILE A 18 7.19 2.65 4.45
CA ILE A 18 6.14 1.71 4.78
C ILE A 18 6.84 0.51 5.41
N SER A 19 6.51 0.22 6.67
CA SER A 19 6.95 -0.98 7.38
C SER A 19 5.85 -2.02 7.38
N ARG A 20 6.25 -3.28 7.60
CA ARG A 20 5.31 -4.37 7.90
C ARG A 20 5.73 -5.14 9.15
N ALA A 21 4.77 -5.73 9.83
CA ALA A 21 4.95 -6.56 11.02
C ALA A 21 3.93 -7.70 11.03
N ASN A 22 4.12 -8.70 11.89
CA ASN A 22 3.09 -9.70 12.22
C ASN A 22 1.85 -9.01 12.82
N LEU A 23 0.70 -9.68 12.81
CA LEU A 23 -0.53 -9.12 13.40
C LEU A 23 -0.43 -8.84 14.91
N ASP A 24 0.48 -9.52 15.61
CA ASP A 24 0.80 -9.28 17.02
C ASP A 24 1.81 -8.12 17.24
N GLY A 25 2.25 -7.47 16.17
CA GLY A 25 3.23 -6.37 16.18
C GLY A 25 4.69 -6.81 16.17
N THR A 26 4.99 -8.12 16.18
CA THR A 26 6.36 -8.63 16.13
C THR A 26 6.95 -8.62 14.71
N SER A 27 8.26 -8.88 14.59
CA SER A 27 8.96 -8.97 13.29
C SER A 27 8.78 -7.74 12.39
N VAL A 28 8.94 -6.54 12.97
CA VAL A 28 8.90 -5.28 12.23
C VAL A 28 10.06 -5.22 11.24
N GLU A 29 9.74 -4.96 9.97
CA GLU A 29 10.73 -4.74 8.92
C GLU A 29 10.30 -3.62 7.96
N ILE A 30 11.28 -3.03 7.27
CA ILE A 30 11.02 -2.06 6.21
C ILE A 30 10.54 -2.81 4.96
N PHE A 31 9.35 -2.43 4.48
CA PHE A 31 8.78 -2.96 3.24
C PHE A 31 9.19 -2.09 2.04
N LEU A 32 9.00 -0.76 2.14
CA LEU A 32 9.40 0.22 1.13
C LEU A 32 9.96 1.50 1.77
N GLN A 33 11.01 2.07 1.20
CA GLN A 33 11.49 3.41 1.55
C GLN A 33 10.72 4.47 0.74
N ILE A 34 9.79 5.16 1.38
CA ILE A 34 8.95 6.20 0.75
C ILE A 34 8.43 7.18 1.80
N ALA A 35 8.57 8.47 1.51
CA ALA A 35 8.05 9.54 2.35
C ALA A 35 6.57 9.82 2.06
N ASP A 36 5.95 10.59 2.97
CA ASP A 36 4.66 11.23 2.77
C ASP A 36 3.51 10.29 2.42
N VAL A 37 3.52 9.06 2.91
CA VAL A 37 2.40 8.13 2.69
C VAL A 37 1.17 8.64 3.45
N TYR A 38 0.07 8.84 2.72
CA TYR A 38 -1.19 9.32 3.28
C TYR A 38 -2.13 8.17 3.63
N LYS A 39 -2.63 7.47 2.60
CA LYS A 39 -3.49 6.29 2.72
C LYS A 39 -2.83 5.08 2.08
N MET A 40 -3.14 3.90 2.59
CA MET A 40 -2.68 2.63 2.03
C MET A 40 -3.74 1.55 2.19
N LYS A 41 -3.76 0.60 1.25
CA LYS A 41 -4.63 -0.59 1.20
C LYS A 41 -3.84 -1.77 0.67
N VAL A 42 -4.20 -2.98 1.11
CA VAL A 42 -3.68 -4.24 0.57
C VAL A 42 -4.79 -4.89 -0.24
N ASP A 43 -4.47 -5.25 -1.47
CA ASP A 43 -5.24 -6.18 -2.29
C ASP A 43 -4.68 -7.59 -2.06
N TRP A 44 -5.37 -8.35 -1.20
CA TRP A 44 -4.92 -9.68 -0.79
C TRP A 44 -5.08 -10.73 -1.89
N LEU A 45 -6.00 -10.54 -2.85
CA LEU A 45 -6.17 -11.45 -3.99
C LEU A 45 -5.08 -11.21 -5.04
N GLY A 46 -4.86 -9.96 -5.42
CA GLY A 46 -3.81 -9.60 -6.38
C GLY A 46 -2.39 -9.60 -5.81
N ARG A 47 -2.24 -9.75 -4.48
CA ARG A 47 -0.96 -9.64 -3.75
C ARG A 47 -0.27 -8.30 -4.02
N ARG A 48 -1.00 -7.20 -3.82
CA ARG A 48 -0.52 -5.83 -4.09
C ARG A 48 -0.71 -4.91 -2.89
N LEU A 49 0.26 -4.02 -2.67
CA LEU A 49 0.12 -2.87 -1.79
C LEU A 49 -0.15 -1.63 -2.64
N ILE A 50 -1.23 -0.92 -2.32
CA ILE A 50 -1.67 0.30 -2.99
C ILE A 50 -1.58 1.45 -2.00
N TRP A 51 -1.03 2.60 -2.40
CA TRP A 51 -0.93 3.77 -1.53
C TRP A 51 -1.02 5.09 -2.28
N SER A 52 -1.40 6.14 -1.56
CA SER A 52 -1.33 7.53 -2.00
C SER A 52 -0.31 8.29 -1.17
N VAL A 53 0.17 9.41 -1.71
CA VAL A 53 1.08 10.32 -1.02
C VAL A 53 0.38 11.64 -0.68
N ASP A 54 0.73 12.22 0.46
CA ASP A 54 0.27 13.53 0.95
C ASP A 54 1.15 14.63 0.35
N SER A 55 1.23 14.63 -0.98
CA SER A 55 1.91 15.69 -1.73
C SER A 55 0.95 16.20 -2.79
N ASN A 56 1.31 17.27 -3.50
CA ASN A 56 0.56 17.72 -4.68
C ASN A 56 0.56 16.69 -5.85
N ASP A 57 0.95 15.44 -5.58
CA ASP A 57 0.92 14.31 -6.46
C ASP A 57 -0.32 13.46 -6.17
N ASP A 58 -1.41 13.73 -6.90
CA ASP A 58 -2.68 12.99 -6.80
C ASP A 58 -2.61 11.58 -7.44
N ARG A 59 -1.40 11.03 -7.59
CA ARG A 59 -1.21 9.69 -8.12
C ARG A 59 -1.36 8.64 -7.03
N ILE A 60 -1.95 7.53 -7.45
CA ILE A 60 -2.02 6.31 -6.68
C ILE A 60 -0.89 5.41 -7.16
N PHE A 61 -0.14 4.84 -6.24
CA PHE A 61 0.94 3.91 -6.52
C PHE A 61 0.55 2.50 -6.13
N VAL A 62 1.13 1.53 -6.83
CA VAL A 62 1.00 0.11 -6.55
C VAL A 62 2.36 -0.57 -6.62
N VAL A 63 2.54 -1.59 -5.79
CA VAL A 63 3.66 -2.53 -5.84
C VAL A 63 3.12 -3.92 -5.50
N ASN A 64 3.76 -4.96 -6.02
CA ASN A 64 3.50 -6.31 -5.57
C ASN A 64 4.03 -6.50 -4.14
N LEU A 65 3.45 -7.43 -3.37
CA LEU A 65 3.90 -7.76 -2.02
C LEU A 65 5.30 -8.44 -1.99
N ASP A 66 5.80 -8.89 -3.14
CA ASP A 66 7.20 -9.31 -3.34
C ASP A 66 8.16 -8.12 -3.58
N ARG A 67 7.66 -6.88 -3.44
CA ARG A 67 8.34 -5.59 -3.63
C ARG A 67 8.74 -5.28 -5.07
N LYS A 68 8.27 -6.05 -6.06
CA LYS A 68 8.55 -5.80 -7.50
C LYS A 68 7.42 -5.01 -8.17
N GLY A 69 7.74 -4.45 -9.34
CA GLY A 69 6.74 -3.86 -10.23
C GLY A 69 6.09 -2.57 -9.70
N LYS A 70 6.82 -1.78 -8.89
CA LYS A 70 6.34 -0.48 -8.41
C LYS A 70 5.99 0.43 -9.59
N ARG A 71 4.75 0.94 -9.64
CA ARG A 71 4.27 1.85 -10.69
C ARG A 71 3.11 2.73 -10.21
N ALA A 72 2.81 3.79 -10.94
CA ALA A 72 1.56 4.53 -10.76
C ALA A 72 0.38 3.77 -11.38
N LEU A 73 -0.77 3.75 -10.71
CA LEU A 73 -2.05 3.26 -11.20
C LEU A 73 -2.79 4.32 -12.02
N THR A 74 -2.72 5.58 -11.60
CA THR A 74 -3.34 6.70 -12.31
C THR A 74 -2.30 7.45 -13.15
N LYS A 75 -2.65 7.71 -14.42
CA LYS A 75 -1.84 8.56 -15.32
C LYS A 75 -2.11 10.06 -15.12
N GLU A 76 -3.24 10.42 -14.51
CA GLU A 76 -3.66 11.80 -14.26
C GLU A 76 -4.22 11.97 -12.85
N ARG A 77 -4.21 13.22 -12.36
CA ARG A 77 -4.61 13.61 -11.01
C ARG A 77 -6.09 13.27 -10.80
N THR A 78 -6.40 12.29 -9.95
CA THR A 78 -7.78 11.96 -9.59
C THR A 78 -8.04 12.42 -8.17
N SER A 79 -8.88 13.45 -8.02
CA SER A 79 -9.32 14.05 -6.75
C SER A 79 -10.27 13.16 -5.93
N ASN A 80 -10.18 11.84 -6.06
CA ASN A 80 -11.04 10.89 -5.35
C ASN A 80 -10.22 10.07 -4.36
N TYR A 81 -10.28 10.49 -3.09
CA TYR A 81 -9.56 9.95 -1.95
C TYR A 81 -10.04 8.57 -1.45
N ASP A 82 -10.75 7.80 -2.27
CA ASP A 82 -11.24 6.48 -1.89
C ASP A 82 -10.94 5.45 -2.98
N ILE A 83 -10.14 4.45 -2.61
CA ILE A 83 -9.81 3.30 -3.43
C ILE A 83 -10.45 2.11 -2.74
N ALA A 84 -11.65 1.75 -3.19
CA ALA A 84 -12.20 0.43 -2.94
C ALA A 84 -11.68 -0.48 -4.05
N VAL A 85 -10.89 -1.50 -3.67
CA VAL A 85 -10.56 -2.60 -4.57
C VAL A 85 -11.69 -3.61 -4.42
N ASP A 86 -12.51 -3.79 -5.45
CA ASP A 86 -13.44 -4.90 -5.57
C ASP A 86 -12.69 -6.08 -6.20
N PRO A 87 -12.47 -7.19 -5.49
CA PRO A 87 -11.68 -8.28 -6.01
C PRO A 87 -12.55 -9.45 -6.53
N THR A 88 -13.81 -9.24 -6.95
CA THR A 88 -14.70 -10.34 -7.36
C THR A 88 -15.26 -10.33 -8.78
N VAL A 89 -14.70 -9.56 -9.73
CA VAL A 89 -15.11 -9.69 -11.15
C VAL A 89 -13.92 -9.77 -12.09
N GLY A 90 -13.70 -10.97 -12.61
CA GLY A 90 -12.82 -11.34 -13.72
C GLY A 90 -13.21 -12.72 -14.21
#